data_AF-A0A917SW92-F1
#
_entry.id   AF-A0A917SW92-F1
#
_cell.length_a   1.000
_cell.length_b   1.000
_cell.length_c   1.000
_cell.angle_alpha   90.00
_cell.angle_beta   90.00
_cell.angle_gamma   90.00
#
_symmetry.space_group_name_H-M   'P 1'
#
loop_
_entity.id
_entity.type
_entity.pdbx_description
1 polymer ?
#
loop_
_entity_poly.entity_id
_entity_poly.type
_entity_poly.pdbx_seq_one_letter_code
_entity_poly.pdbx_strand_id
1 'polypeptide(L)' 'MFTARRVGPAGRAGNTVGTYLCADLRCAAVVHGPADAVRDRAEGSLPPEERAERIRTRLDSFVADVLRP' A
#
# COMPACT_ATOMS: atom_id res chain seq x y z
N MET A 1 -4.08 -4.50 7.55
CA MET A 1 -4.46 -3.08 7.49
C MET A 1 -3.33 -2.28 8.11
N PHE A 2 -2.90 -1.20 7.48
CA PHE A 2 -1.92 -0.27 8.04
C PHE A 2 -2.66 0.91 8.66
N THR A 3 -2.20 1.35 9.83
CA THR A 3 -2.77 2.48 10.55
C THR A 3 -1.65 3.29 11.14
N ALA A 4 -1.74 4.62 11.05
CA ALA A 4 -0.78 5.53 11.65
C ALA A 4 -1.50 6.75 12.21
N ARG A 5 -0.92 7.34 13.26
CA ARG A 5 -1.33 8.67 13.74
C ARG A 5 -0.90 9.72 12.73
N ARG A 6 -1.74 10.74 12.53
CA ARG A 6 -1.34 11.93 11.77
C ARG A 6 -0.17 12.63 12.44
N VAL A 7 0.53 13.47 11.71
CA VAL A 7 1.55 14.36 12.29
C VAL A 7 0.91 15.45 13.15
N GLY A 8 1.72 16.09 14.00
CA GLY A 8 1.33 17.32 14.69
C GLY A 8 0.28 17.14 15.80
N PRO A 9 -0.44 18.24 16.15
CA PRO A 9 -1.43 18.24 17.22
C PRO A 9 -2.56 17.23 17.01
N ALA A 10 -3.01 17.06 15.76
CA ALA A 10 -4.07 16.10 15.43
C ALA A 10 -3.69 14.67 15.84
N GLY A 11 -2.46 14.23 15.53
CA GLY A 11 -1.96 12.93 15.97
C GLY A 11 -1.83 12.80 17.49
N ARG A 12 -1.37 13.85 18.18
CA ARG A 12 -1.30 13.87 19.66
C ARG A 12 -2.68 13.78 20.31
N ALA A 13 -3.72 14.30 19.65
CA ALA A 13 -5.12 14.17 20.04
C ALA A 13 -5.73 12.80 19.64
N GLY A 14 -4.96 11.89 19.05
CA GLY A 14 -5.41 10.54 18.70
C GLY A 14 -5.97 10.39 17.30
N ASN A 15 -5.85 11.40 16.42
CA ASN A 15 -6.29 11.27 15.04
C ASN A 15 -5.40 10.29 14.26
N THR A 16 -6.02 9.22 13.75
CA THR A 16 -5.38 8.17 12.96
C THR A 16 -6.00 8.06 11.58
N VAL A 17 -5.16 7.69 10.60
CA VAL A 17 -5.58 7.30 9.25
C VAL A 17 -5.11 5.88 8.99
N GLY A 18 -5.80 5.18 8.09
CA GLY A 18 -5.48 3.80 7.75
C GLY A 18 -5.70 3.49 6.27
N THR A 19 -4.99 2.48 5.80
CA THR A 19 -5.11 1.99 4.42
C THR A 19 -5.05 0.47 4.35
N TYR A 20 -5.67 -0.08 3.31
CA TYR A 20 -5.60 -1.50 2.99
C TYR A 20 -4.42 -1.77 2.04
N LEU A 21 -3.38 -2.37 2.60
CA LEU A 21 -2.25 -2.95 1.90
C LEU A 21 -1.97 -4.34 2.48
N CYS A 22 -1.28 -5.19 1.71
CA CYS A 22 -0.91 -6.52 2.17
C CYS A 22 -0.01 -6.44 3.41
N ALA A 23 -0.21 -7.37 4.35
CA ALA A 23 0.65 -7.49 5.52
C ALA A 23 2.13 -7.54 5.08
N ASP A 24 2.97 -6.82 5.83
CA ASP A 24 4.42 -6.72 5.61
C ASP A 24 4.83 -6.28 4.19
N LEU A 25 3.94 -5.55 3.48
CA LEU A 25 4.13 -5.15 2.08
C LEU A 25 4.47 -6.33 1.16
N ARG A 26 3.99 -7.54 1.47
CA ARG A 26 4.22 -8.75 0.64
C ARG A 26 3.72 -8.59 -0.79
N CYS A 27 2.75 -7.70 -1.05
CA CYS A 27 2.32 -7.37 -2.41
C CYS A 27 3.46 -6.84 -3.28
N ALA A 28 4.41 -6.08 -2.72
CA ALA A 28 5.56 -5.60 -3.46
C ALA A 28 6.48 -6.76 -3.86
N ALA A 29 6.75 -7.68 -2.93
CA ALA A 29 7.55 -8.88 -3.20
C ALA A 29 6.92 -9.76 -4.29
N VAL A 30 5.60 -9.89 -4.33
CA VAL A 30 4.88 -10.65 -5.37
C VAL A 30 5.00 -9.97 -6.74
N VAL A 31 5.00 -8.63 -6.81
CA VAL A 31 5.14 -7.91 -8.07
C VAL A 31 6.56 -7.99 -8.64
N HIS A 32 7.57 -8.01 -7.77
CA HIS A 32 8.98 -8.11 -8.16
C HIS A 32 9.49 -9.57 -8.24
N GLY A 33 8.69 -10.54 -7.82
CA GLY A 33 9.05 -11.95 -7.81
C GLY A 33 8.98 -12.61 -9.19
N PRO A 34 9.50 -13.84 -9.33
CA PRO A 34 9.44 -14.60 -10.58
C PRO A 34 7.99 -14.77 -11.03
N ALA A 35 7.75 -14.72 -12.35
CA ALA A 35 6.40 -14.73 -12.94
C ALA A 35 5.58 -15.96 -12.51
N ASP A 36 6.27 -17.06 -12.23
CA ASP A 36 5.78 -18.35 -11.74
C ASP A 36 5.34 -18.34 -10.26
N ALA A 37 5.71 -17.34 -9.47
CA ALA A 37 5.12 -17.08 -8.16
C ALA A 37 3.71 -16.44 -8.26
N VAL A 38 3.33 -15.96 -9.45
CA VAL A 38 1.99 -15.46 -9.78
C VAL A 38 1.16 -16.58 -10.43
N ARG A 39 1.22 -17.78 -9.85
CA ARG A 39 0.34 -18.88 -10.22
C ARG A 39 -0.97 -18.68 -9.44
N ASP A 40 -2.08 -18.48 -10.15
CA ASP A 40 -3.40 -18.02 -9.66
C ASP A 40 -3.56 -16.50 -9.49
N ARG A 41 -4.09 -15.85 -10.53
CA ARG A 41 -5.51 -15.40 -10.53
C ARG A 41 -5.84 -14.70 -11.86
N ALA A 42 -6.65 -15.42 -12.63
CA ALA A 42 -7.47 -14.96 -13.75
C ALA A 42 -6.74 -14.44 -15.00
N GLU A 43 -7.36 -14.70 -16.15
CA GLU A 43 -7.04 -14.27 -17.52
C GLU A 43 -7.02 -12.74 -17.74
N GLY A 44 -6.57 -11.96 -16.75
CA GLY A 44 -6.64 -10.49 -16.74
C GLY A 44 -5.86 -9.84 -15.61
N SER A 45 -4.69 -10.38 -15.23
CA SER A 45 -3.81 -9.73 -14.27
C SER A 45 -3.04 -8.61 -14.97
N LEU A 46 -3.10 -7.40 -14.41
CA LEU A 46 -2.40 -6.24 -14.94
C LEU A 46 -0.89 -6.51 -15.04
N PRO A 47 -0.20 -5.85 -15.98
CA PRO A 47 1.25 -5.94 -16.07
C PRO A 47 1.92 -5.65 -14.71
N PRO A 48 3.04 -6.31 -14.37
CA PRO A 48 3.73 -6.11 -13.10
C PRO A 48 4.03 -4.64 -12.79
N GLU A 49 4.39 -3.84 -13.79
CA GLU A 49 4.62 -2.41 -13.65
C GLU A 49 3.38 -1.64 -13.21
N GLU A 50 2.20 -1.95 -13.76
CA GLU A 50 0.96 -1.29 -13.37
C GLU A 50 0.54 -1.73 -11.96
N ARG A 51 0.80 -3.00 -11.60
CA ARG A 51 0.59 -3.47 -10.23
C ARG A 51 1.51 -2.76 -9.25
N ALA A 52 2.78 -2.57 -9.61
CA ALA A 52 3.74 -1.82 -8.80
C ALA A 52 3.25 -0.39 -8.59
N GLU A 53 2.82 0.27 -9.66
CA GLU A 53 2.34 1.65 -9.62
C GLU A 53 1.10 1.77 -8.72
N ARG A 54 0.12 0.88 -8.87
CA ARG A 54 -1.06 0.84 -7.99
C ARG A 54 -0.73 0.62 -6.52
N ILE A 55 0.34 -0.10 -6.19
CA ILE A 55 0.81 -0.25 -4.81
C ILE A 55 1.44 1.06 -4.33
N ARG A 56 2.32 1.67 -5.15
CA ARG A 56 2.95 2.96 -4.86
C ARG A 56 1.93 4.07 -4.63
N THR A 57 0.96 4.24 -5.54
CA THR A 57 -0.09 5.26 -5.39
C THR A 57 -0.85 5.14 -4.07
N ARG A 58 -1.17 3.92 -3.62
CA ARG A 58 -1.85 3.69 -2.34
C ARG A 58 -0.95 4.01 -1.15
N LEU A 59 0.33 3.64 -1.23
CA LEU A 59 1.32 3.94 -0.19
C LEU A 59 1.56 5.44 -0.07
N ASP A 60 1.75 6.13 -1.20
CA ASP A 60 1.99 7.57 -1.27
C ASP A 60 0.80 8.36 -0.74
N SER A 61 -0.42 7.96 -1.12
CA SER A 61 -1.65 8.56 -0.60
C SER A 61 -1.77 8.39 0.92
N PHE A 62 -1.45 7.20 1.44
CA PHE A 62 -1.44 6.96 2.88
C PHE A 62 -0.39 7.82 3.60
N VAL A 63 0.82 7.94 3.06
CA VAL A 63 1.86 8.80 3.63
C VAL A 63 1.44 10.27 3.59
N ALA A 64 0.84 10.73 2.49
CA ALA A 64 0.32 12.09 2.38
C ALA A 64 -0.79 12.37 3.41
N ASP A 65 -1.67 11.41 3.66
CA ASP A 65 -2.70 11.51 4.70
C ASP A 65 -2.12 11.57 6.11
N VAL A 66 -1.05 10.83 6.37
CA VAL A 66 -0.32 10.87 7.65
C VAL A 66 0.35 12.23 7.84
N LEU A 67 0.96 12.79 6.79
CA LEU A 67 1.67 14.07 6.82
C LEU A 67 0.74 15.30 6.76
N ARG A 68 -0.56 15.09 6.55
CA ARG A 68 -1.53 16.19 6.54
C ARG A 68 -1.67 16.77 7.96
N PRO A 69 -1.50 18.10 8.15
CA PRO A 69 -1.58 18.77 9.45
C PRO A 69 -2.91 18.54 10.18
#